data_AF-A0A1C8ZRZ7-F1
#
_entry.id   AF-A0A1C8ZRZ7-F1
#
_cell.length_a   1.000
_cell.length_b   1.000
_cell.length_c   1.000
_cell.angle_alpha   90.00
_cell.angle_beta   90.00
_cell.angle_gamma   90.00
#
_symmetry.space_group_name_H-M   'P 1'
#
loop_
_entity.id
_entity.type
_entity.pdbx_description
1 polymer ?
#
loop_
_entity_poly.entity_id
_entity_poly.type
_entity_poly.pdbx_seq_one_letter_code
_entity_poly.pdbx_strand_id
1 'polypeptide(L)'
;MRNGNRGFERQPPSFTDEPKPLPLGDKCNYLCPYFRCNKRALLIQVKYSKGNPYKVGYCRWVGDVCITGECQYAYCEKRALLPGNKCAFAINKKSGQKEEEIEKELEKDDYDEKMKEILTKKFGKNVDLF
;
A
#
# COMPACT_ATOMS: atom_id res chain seq x y z
N MET A 1 -33.92 7.67 -27.30
CA MET A 1 -33.38 7.29 -25.98
C MET A 1 -32.27 6.25 -26.20
N ARG A 2 -30.99 6.60 -26.06
CA ARG A 2 -29.88 5.64 -26.17
C ARG A 2 -29.44 5.26 -24.76
N ASN A 3 -29.76 4.04 -24.32
CA ASN A 3 -29.28 3.47 -23.06
C ASN A 3 -27.80 3.12 -23.20
N GLY A 4 -26.93 3.92 -22.60
CA GLY A 4 -25.50 3.67 -22.51
C GLY A 4 -25.16 2.72 -21.37
N ASN A 5 -25.29 1.41 -21.60
CA ASN A 5 -24.66 0.40 -20.74
C ASN A 5 -23.15 0.41 -20.99
N ARG A 6 -22.42 1.27 -20.27
CA ARG A 6 -20.97 1.18 -20.15
C ARG A 6 -20.64 0.12 -19.11
N GLY A 7 -20.64 -1.15 -19.52
CA GLY A 7 -20.04 -2.22 -18.76
C GLY A 7 -18.55 -1.92 -18.57
N PHE A 8 -18.09 -1.86 -17.32
CA PHE A 8 -16.65 -1.91 -17.02
C PHE A 8 -16.17 -3.32 -17.36
N GLU A 9 -15.63 -3.48 -18.56
CA GLU A 9 -15.04 -4.72 -19.03
C GLU A 9 -13.80 -5.02 -18.18
N ARG A 10 -13.91 -5.99 -17.27
CA ARG A 10 -12.79 -6.42 -16.42
C ARG A 10 -11.82 -7.19 -17.32
N GLN A 11 -10.76 -6.52 -17.77
CA GLN A 11 -9.66 -7.20 -18.45
C GLN A 11 -9.10 -8.29 -17.52
N PRO A 12 -8.97 -9.54 -17.98
CA PRO A 12 -8.31 -10.58 -17.19
C PRO A 12 -6.86 -10.14 -16.92
N PRO A 13 -6.33 -10.35 -15.69
CA PRO A 13 -4.94 -10.01 -15.40
C PRO A 13 -4.02 -10.75 -16.37
N SER A 14 -3.08 -10.03 -16.97
CA SER A 14 -2.13 -10.61 -17.90
C SER A 14 -1.27 -11.64 -17.15
N PHE A 15 -0.98 -12.79 -17.77
CA PHE A 15 -0.16 -13.85 -17.16
C PHE A 15 1.28 -13.41 -16.82
N THR A 16 1.68 -12.19 -17.20
CA THR A 16 3.01 -11.61 -17.02
C THR A 16 3.12 -10.67 -15.82
N ASP A 17 2.02 -10.40 -15.09
CA ASP A 17 2.06 -9.48 -13.96
C ASP A 17 2.71 -10.16 -12.74
N GLU A 18 3.90 -9.71 -12.34
CA GLU A 18 4.53 -10.17 -11.10
C GLU A 18 3.59 -9.93 -9.90
N PRO A 19 3.43 -10.91 -8.99
CA PRO A 19 2.49 -10.81 -7.89
C PRO A 19 2.91 -9.71 -6.91
N LYS A 20 2.13 -8.63 -6.83
CA LYS A 20 2.46 -7.45 -6.00
C LYS A 20 2.48 -7.79 -4.49
N PRO A 21 3.34 -7.13 -3.69
CA PRO A 21 3.34 -7.30 -2.24
C PRO A 21 2.01 -6.77 -1.66
N LEU A 22 1.44 -7.51 -0.71
CA LEU A 22 0.14 -7.19 -0.12
C LEU A 22 0.26 -6.91 1.39
N PRO A 23 0.96 -5.86 1.85
CA PRO A 23 1.10 -5.60 3.28
C PRO A 23 -0.23 -5.22 3.94
N LEU A 24 -0.39 -5.54 5.23
CA LEU A 24 -1.51 -5.07 6.05
C LEU A 24 -1.06 -3.80 6.79
N GLY A 25 -1.34 -2.63 6.20
CA GLY A 25 -0.72 -1.38 6.63
C GLY A 25 0.79 -1.43 6.37
N ASP A 26 1.60 -1.23 7.41
CA ASP A 26 3.07 -1.31 7.32
C ASP A 26 3.63 -2.69 7.64
N LYS A 27 2.78 -3.66 7.98
CA LYS A 27 3.19 -4.97 8.45
C LYS A 27 3.13 -6.03 7.34
N CYS A 28 4.04 -6.99 7.40
CA CYS A 28 3.91 -8.21 6.62
C CYS A 28 2.70 -9.03 7.11
N ASN A 29 2.21 -9.92 6.24
CA ASN A 29 1.19 -10.93 6.56
C ASN A 29 1.47 -12.22 5.81
N TYR A 30 0.91 -13.32 6.31
CA TYR A 30 1.10 -14.68 5.79
C TYR A 30 0.46 -14.93 4.42
N LEU A 31 -0.38 -14.02 3.90
CA LEU A 31 -0.96 -14.09 2.55
C LEU A 31 -0.14 -13.32 1.52
N CYS A 32 0.90 -12.58 1.95
CA CYS A 32 1.78 -11.89 1.02
C CYS A 32 2.47 -12.90 0.10
N PRO A 33 2.46 -12.69 -1.23
CA PRO A 33 3.07 -13.62 -2.19
C PRO A 33 4.55 -13.92 -1.95
N TYR A 34 5.26 -13.00 -1.29
CA TYR A 34 6.69 -13.11 -0.99
C TYR A 34 7.00 -13.56 0.45
N PHE A 35 5.99 -13.74 1.30
CA PHE A 35 6.20 -14.22 2.66
C PHE A 35 6.52 -15.71 2.66
N ARG A 36 7.57 -16.11 3.38
CA ARG A 36 8.03 -17.48 3.46
C ARG A 36 8.39 -17.86 4.90
N CYS A 37 8.28 -19.15 5.18
CA CYS A 37 8.67 -19.77 6.44
C CYS A 37 9.82 -20.76 6.17
N ASN A 38 10.98 -20.55 6.80
CA ASN A 38 12.15 -21.42 6.65
C ASN A 38 11.87 -22.86 7.10
N LYS A 39 11.01 -23.07 8.10
CA LYS A 39 10.58 -24.40 8.56
C LYS A 39 9.54 -25.07 7.66
N ARG A 40 9.06 -24.40 6.60
CA ARG A 40 7.96 -24.88 5.73
C ARG A 40 6.71 -25.32 6.52
N ALA A 41 6.50 -24.71 7.68
CA ALA A 41 5.44 -25.06 8.61
C ALA A 41 4.13 -24.28 8.38
N LEU A 42 4.21 -23.16 7.64
CA LEU A 42 3.03 -22.35 7.29
C LEU A 42 2.07 -23.14 6.40
N LEU A 43 0.81 -23.19 6.80
CA LEU A 43 -0.31 -23.72 6.03
C LEU A 43 -1.45 -22.68 6.04
N ILE A 44 -2.07 -22.42 4.90
CA ILE A 44 -3.22 -21.52 4.81
C ILE A 44 -4.49 -22.35 4.95
N GLN A 45 -5.23 -22.13 6.04
CA GLN A 45 -6.52 -22.74 6.28
C GLN A 45 -7.63 -21.77 5.92
N VAL A 46 -8.78 -22.29 5.49
CA VAL A 46 -10.02 -21.52 5.38
C VAL A 46 -10.86 -21.82 6.61
N LYS A 47 -11.19 -20.78 7.38
CA LYS A 47 -12.13 -20.83 8.50
C LYS A 47 -13.38 -20.03 8.14
N TYR A 48 -14.46 -20.25 8.89
CA TYR A 48 -15.72 -19.55 8.66
C TYR A 48 -16.08 -18.73 9.90
N SER A 49 -16.45 -17.47 9.70
CA SER A 49 -16.97 -16.60 10.76
C SER A 49 -18.32 -16.08 10.31
N LYS A 50 -19.38 -16.44 11.05
CA LYS A 50 -20.77 -16.10 10.69
C LYS A 50 -21.13 -16.47 9.24
N GLY A 51 -20.65 -17.63 8.78
CA GLY A 51 -20.86 -18.11 7.41
C GLY A 51 -19.92 -17.53 6.34
N ASN A 52 -19.13 -16.50 6.66
CA ASN A 52 -18.17 -15.93 5.72
C ASN A 52 -16.81 -16.64 5.80
N PRO A 53 -16.27 -17.16 4.68
CA PRO A 53 -14.96 -17.78 4.66
C PRO A 53 -13.87 -16.71 4.81
N TYR A 54 -12.87 -16.99 5.63
CA TYR A 54 -11.66 -16.18 5.77
C TYR A 54 -10.42 -17.08 5.86
N LYS A 55 -9.31 -16.60 5.31
CA LYS A 55 -8.04 -17.34 5.30
C LYS A 55 -7.26 -17.05 6.57
N VAL A 56 -6.70 -18.10 7.18
CA VAL A 56 -5.88 -18.03 8.39
C VAL A 56 -4.57 -18.76 8.15
N GLY A 57 -3.44 -18.14 8.47
CA GLY A 57 -2.16 -18.80 8.50
C GLY A 57 -2.03 -19.65 9.76
N TYR A 58 -1.69 -20.93 9.60
CA TYR A 58 -1.50 -21.89 10.70
C TYR A 58 -0.08 -22.46 10.63
N CYS A 59 0.59 -22.57 11.77
CA CYS A 59 1.92 -23.13 11.90
C CYS A 59 1.83 -24.59 12.33
N ARG A 60 2.08 -25.53 11.41
CA ARG A 60 2.02 -26.98 11.70
C ARG A 60 3.07 -27.47 12.69
N TRP A 61 4.15 -26.72 12.86
CA TRP A 61 5.23 -27.09 13.79
C TRP A 61 4.87 -26.76 15.25
N VAL A 62 4.29 -25.58 15.48
CA VAL A 62 3.85 -25.16 16.82
C VAL A 62 2.46 -25.68 17.16
N GLY A 63 1.60 -25.83 16.14
CA GLY A 63 0.20 -26.17 16.33
C GLY A 63 -0.71 -24.96 16.59
N ASP A 64 -0.28 -23.74 16.22
CA ASP A 64 -1.03 -22.50 16.48
C ASP A 64 -1.04 -21.54 15.28
N VAL A 65 -1.77 -20.43 15.39
CA VAL A 65 -1.88 -19.36 14.39
C VAL A 65 -0.51 -18.76 14.08
N CYS A 66 -0.25 -18.50 12.80
CA CYS A 66 0.99 -17.92 12.35
C CYS A 66 1.10 -16.45 12.77
N ILE A 67 2.13 -16.14 13.57
CA ILE A 67 2.50 -14.78 13.99
C ILE A 67 3.24 -13.96 12.90
N THR A 68 3.29 -14.47 11.67
CA THR A 68 3.91 -13.81 10.51
C THR A 68 5.36 -13.38 10.78
N GLY A 69 5.73 -12.12 10.57
CA GLY A 69 7.11 -11.63 10.57
C GLY A 69 7.70 -11.41 11.95
N GLU A 70 6.94 -11.70 13.01
CA GLU A 70 7.47 -11.81 14.37
C GLU A 70 8.12 -13.19 14.61
N CYS A 71 7.85 -14.16 13.74
CA CYS A 71 8.47 -15.48 13.82
C CYS A 71 9.94 -15.42 13.40
N GLN A 72 10.83 -16.00 14.22
CA GLN A 72 12.26 -16.14 13.91
C GLN A 72 12.57 -16.87 12.59
N TYR A 73 11.62 -17.69 12.10
CA TYR A 73 11.76 -18.43 10.85
C TYR A 73 11.07 -17.75 9.67
N ALA A 74 10.50 -16.57 9.87
CA ALA A 74 9.89 -15.80 8.79
C ALA A 74 10.94 -15.04 8.00
N TYR A 75 10.76 -15.01 6.68
CA TYR A 75 11.55 -14.16 5.81
C TYR A 75 10.71 -13.72 4.60
N CYS A 76 11.14 -12.62 3.99
CA CYS A 76 10.61 -12.18 2.71
C CYS A 76 11.56 -12.63 1.60
N GLU A 77 11.01 -13.28 0.58
CA GLU A 77 11.78 -13.70 -0.61
C GLU A 77 12.45 -12.52 -1.32
N LYS A 78 11.80 -11.36 -1.33
CA LYS A 78 12.34 -10.09 -1.86
C LYS A 78 13.14 -9.29 -0.81
N ARG A 79 13.50 -9.89 0.33
CA ARG A 79 14.29 -9.27 1.42
C ARG A 79 13.71 -7.97 2.00
N ALA A 80 12.38 -7.83 1.99
CA ALA A 80 11.68 -6.64 2.47
C ALA A 80 11.09 -6.77 3.90
N LEU A 81 11.37 -7.86 4.63
CA LEU A 81 10.92 -8.02 6.01
C LEU A 81 11.93 -7.37 6.95
N LEU A 82 11.50 -6.33 7.65
CA LEU A 82 12.27 -5.60 8.64
C LEU A 82 11.91 -6.06 10.06
N PRO A 83 12.78 -5.79 11.06
CA PRO A 83 12.48 -6.08 12.47
C PRO A 83 11.13 -5.51 12.93
N GLY A 84 10.44 -6.24 13.81
CA GLY A 84 9.09 -5.88 14.26
C GLY A 84 7.99 -6.10 13.22
N ASN A 85 8.17 -7.08 12.31
CA ASN A 85 7.20 -7.47 11.28
C ASN A 85 6.86 -6.34 10.28
N LYS A 86 7.78 -5.40 10.04
CA LYS A 86 7.56 -4.27 9.12
C LYS A 86 7.93 -4.66 7.68
N CYS A 87 7.23 -4.10 6.70
CA CYS A 87 7.45 -4.34 5.28
C CYS A 87 8.10 -3.11 4.61
N ALA A 88 9.31 -3.25 4.10
CA ALA A 88 10.03 -2.16 3.43
C ALA A 88 9.25 -1.61 2.21
N PHE A 89 8.57 -2.47 1.44
CA PHE A 89 7.72 -2.01 0.33
C PHE A 89 6.55 -1.12 0.80
N ALA A 90 5.98 -1.42 1.97
CA ALA A 90 4.89 -0.63 2.52
C ALA A 90 5.37 0.75 2.96
N ILE A 91 6.51 0.77 3.68
CA ILE A 91 7.12 2.00 4.19
C ILE A 91 7.53 2.90 3.02
N ASN A 92 8.25 2.37 2.03
CA ASN A 92 8.73 3.14 0.89
C ASN A 92 7.58 3.69 0.04
N LYS A 93 6.48 2.92 -0.09
CA LYS A 93 5.28 3.42 -0.78
C LYS A 93 4.66 4.59 -0.03
N LYS A 94 4.61 4.54 1.31
CA LYS A 94 4.09 5.64 2.12
C LYS A 94 5.00 6.87 2.11
N SER A 95 6.33 6.70 2.11
CA SER A 95 7.25 7.84 2.03
C SER A 95 7.17 8.50 0.66
N GLY A 96 7.18 7.74 -0.43
CA GLY A 96 7.03 8.29 -1.79
C GLY A 96 5.71 9.05 -1.97
N GLN A 97 4.61 8.53 -1.43
CA GLN A 97 3.33 9.26 -1.44
C GLN A 97 3.39 10.59 -0.69
N LYS A 98 4.10 10.65 0.44
CA LYS A 98 4.29 11.90 1.18
C LYS A 98 5.19 12.87 0.44
N GLU A 99 6.26 12.40 -0.17
CA GLU A 99 7.17 13.22 -0.99
C GLU A 99 6.40 13.85 -2.15
N GLU A 100 5.59 13.07 -2.88
CA GLU A 100 4.72 13.59 -3.95
C GLU A 100 3.68 14.59 -3.45
N GLU A 101 3.22 14.47 -2.21
CA GLU A 101 2.26 15.40 -1.61
C GLU A 101 2.92 16.73 -1.25
N ILE A 102 4.11 16.67 -0.64
CA ILE A 102 4.95 17.82 -0.31
C ILE A 102 5.36 18.57 -1.58
N GLU A 103 5.79 17.85 -2.61
CA GLU A 103 6.22 18.45 -3.89
C GLU A 103 5.07 19.22 -4.55
N LYS A 104 3.84 18.69 -4.51
CA LYS A 104 2.64 19.38 -5.02
C LYS A 104 2.22 20.59 -4.19
N GLU A 105 2.52 20.61 -2.90
CA GLU A 105 2.27 21.79 -2.05
C GLU A 105 3.27 22.90 -2.38
N LEU A 106 4.56 22.57 -2.49
CA LEU A 106 5.61 23.52 -2.88
C LEU A 106 5.35 24.13 -4.27
N GLU A 107 4.93 23.33 -5.25
CA GLU A 107 4.58 23.84 -6.58
C GLU A 107 3.38 24.82 -6.58
N LYS A 108 2.41 24.62 -5.68
CA LYS A 108 1.28 25.53 -5.52
C LYS A 108 1.70 26.84 -4.86
N ASP A 109 2.52 26.77 -3.82
CA ASP A 109 3.04 27.95 -3.13
C ASP A 109 3.86 28.82 -4.10
N ASP A 110 4.74 28.22 -4.90
CA ASP A 110 5.51 28.90 -5.96
C ASP A 110 4.60 29.55 -7.02
N TYR A 111 3.49 28.91 -7.38
CA TYR A 111 2.52 29.45 -8.34
C TYR A 111 1.75 30.63 -7.77
N ASP A 112 1.33 30.54 -6.50
CA ASP A 112 0.62 31.59 -5.78
C ASP A 112 1.52 32.81 -5.54
N GLU A 113 2.80 32.62 -5.21
CA GLU A 113 3.76 33.72 -5.11
C GLU A 113 3.96 34.43 -6.44
N LYS A 114 4.13 33.69 -7.54
CA LYS A 114 4.23 34.28 -8.89
C LYS A 114 2.97 35.03 -9.29
N MET A 115 1.78 34.51 -8.95
CA MET A 115 0.52 35.22 -9.18
C MET A 115 0.42 36.50 -8.34
N LYS A 116 0.80 36.45 -7.06
CA LYS A 116 0.86 37.64 -6.19
C LYS A 116 1.83 38.68 -6.72
N GLU A 117 2.99 38.28 -7.22
CA GLU A 117 3.94 39.19 -7.87
C GLU A 117 3.37 39.84 -9.14
N ILE A 118 2.72 39.06 -10.00
CA ILE A 118 2.14 39.58 -11.25
C ILE A 118 0.99 40.55 -10.93
N LEU A 119 0.15 40.21 -9.96
CA LEU A 119 -0.96 41.04 -9.51
C LEU A 119 -0.45 42.34 -8.87
N THR A 120 0.56 42.28 -8.00
CA THR A 120 1.16 43.47 -7.38
C THR A 120 1.85 44.37 -8.41
N LYS A 121 2.56 43.80 -9.39
CA LYS A 121 3.18 44.54 -10.51
C LYS A 121 2.15 45.19 -11.43
N LYS A 122 1.00 44.54 -11.68
CA LYS A 122 -0.06 45.06 -12.55
C LYS A 122 -1.00 46.07 -11.87
N PHE A 123 -1.33 45.87 -10.60
CA PHE A 123 -2.41 46.60 -9.94
C PHE A 123 -1.95 47.58 -8.86
N GLY A 124 -0.66 47.61 -8.49
CA GLY A 124 -0.08 48.67 -7.68
C GLY A 124 -0.84 48.98 -6.38
N LYS A 125 -0.65 48.13 -5.36
CA LYS A 125 -1.10 48.31 -3.95
C LYS A 125 -2.60 48.56 -3.73
N ASN A 126 -3.31 47.47 -3.44
CA ASN A 126 -4.07 47.19 -2.20
C ASN A 126 -5.05 46.06 -2.51
N VAL A 127 -4.63 44.82 -2.24
CA VAL A 127 -5.58 43.71 -2.16
C VAL A 127 -5.25 42.94 -0.90
N ASP A 128 -5.80 43.40 0.23
CA ASP A 128 -5.92 42.59 1.43
C ASP A 128 -7.01 41.55 1.16
N LEU A 129 -6.60 40.31 0.90
CA LEU A 129 -7.51 39.17 0.81
C LEU A 129 -7.44 38.41 2.14
N PHE A 130 -8.54 38.51 2.89
CA PHE A 130 -8.85 37.70 4.09
C PHE A 130 -8.88 36.20 3.77
#